data_AF-A0A936I7P5-F1
#
_entry.id   AF-A0A936I7P5-F1
#
_cell.length_a   1.000
_cell.length_b   1.000
_cell.length_c   1.000
_cell.angle_alpha   90.00
_cell.angle_beta   90.00
_cell.angle_gamma   90.00
#
_symmetry.space_group_name_H-M   'P 1'
#
loop_
_entity.id
_entity.type
_entity.pdbx_description
1 polymer ?
#
loop_
_entity_poly.entity_id
_entity_poly.type
_entity_poly.pdbx_seq_one_letter_code
_entity_poly.pdbx_strand_id
1 'polypeptide(L)'
;MNSKIIIAGLLGGICSFLISSALYGMLLQETFASMCGSATGTMRSDDEIIFWALILGNLVIGYMVAYIFSTWANISTFMGGLIGGITMGVLFTAGYDFIFYGTTHVMSLNGILLDIVVNIIIWGVSSGVVGWWLGRSK
;
A
#
# COMPACT_ATOMS: atom_id res chain seq x y z
N MET A 1 -12.39 5.50 21.20
CA MET A 1 -11.67 5.47 19.91
C MET A 1 -11.66 6.89 19.37
N ASN A 2 -10.48 7.47 19.14
CA ASN A 2 -10.38 8.89 18.76
C ASN A 2 -10.82 9.05 17.29
N SER A 3 -11.86 9.85 17.02
CA SER A 3 -12.35 10.13 15.65
C SER A 3 -11.22 10.56 14.70
N LYS A 4 -10.16 11.15 15.26
CA LYS A 4 -8.95 11.53 14.53
C LYS A 4 -8.25 10.35 13.86
N ILE A 5 -8.13 9.21 14.54
CA ILE A 5 -7.48 7.99 14.00
C ILE A 5 -8.33 7.40 12.86
N ILE A 6 -9.66 7.39 13.03
CA ILE A 6 -10.59 6.88 12.01
C ILE A 6 -10.46 7.71 10.74
N ILE A 7 -10.48 9.04 10.86
CA ILE A 7 -10.36 9.93 9.70
C ILE A 7 -8.97 9.82 9.07
N ALA A 8 -7.89 9.72 9.88
CA ALA A 8 -6.55 9.48 9.35
C ALA A 8 -6.50 8.17 8.54
N GLY A 9 -7.10 7.09 9.05
CA GLY A 9 -7.14 5.81 8.37
C GLY A 9 -7.93 5.86 7.06
N LEU A 10 -9.07 6.57 7.04
CA LEU A 10 -9.86 6.79 5.84
C LEU A 10 -9.06 7.56 4.77
N LEU A 11 -8.39 8.65 5.16
CA LEU A 11 -7.53 9.43 4.27
C LEU A 11 -6.38 8.60 3.72
N GLY A 12 -5.70 7.83 4.59
CA GLY A 12 -4.64 6.92 4.18
C GLY A 12 -5.12 5.87 3.18
N GLY A 13 -6.26 5.23 3.44
CA GLY A 13 -6.83 4.21 2.54
C GLY A 13 -7.26 4.78 1.19
N ILE A 14 -7.88 5.97 1.16
CA ILE A 14 -8.24 6.64 -0.10
C ILE A 14 -6.98 7.03 -0.88
N CYS A 15 -5.98 7.61 -0.22
CA CYS A 15 -4.71 7.95 -0.87
C CYS A 15 -4.01 6.72 -1.44
N SER A 16 -3.92 5.63 -0.67
CA SER A 16 -3.35 4.37 -1.13
C SER A 16 -4.10 3.85 -2.35
N PHE A 17 -5.43 3.82 -2.32
CA PHE A 17 -6.23 3.36 -3.44
C PHE A 17 -5.98 4.17 -4.72
N LEU A 18 -6.00 5.50 -4.63
CA LEU A 18 -5.80 6.38 -5.78
C LEU A 18 -4.39 6.22 -6.37
N ILE A 19 -3.36 6.22 -5.53
CA ILE A 19 -1.96 6.10 -5.98
C ILE A 19 -1.71 4.70 -6.56
N SER A 20 -2.17 3.65 -5.89
CA SER A 20 -2.04 2.27 -6.38
C SER A 20 -2.77 2.09 -7.72
N SER A 21 -3.98 2.65 -7.87
CA SER A 21 -4.71 2.56 -9.14
C SER A 21 -3.99 3.30 -10.27
N ALA A 22 -3.35 4.44 -10.00
CA ALA A 22 -2.58 5.16 -10.99
C ALA A 22 -1.29 4.43 -11.38
N LEU A 23 -0.56 3.89 -10.40
CA LEU A 23 0.72 3.23 -10.64
C LEU A 23 0.53 1.86 -11.31
N TYR A 24 -0.31 0.99 -10.75
CA TYR A 24 -0.52 -0.36 -11.28
C TYR A 24 -1.51 -0.41 -12.44
N GLY A 25 -2.56 0.41 -12.39
CA GLY A 25 -3.63 0.39 -13.38
C GLY A 25 -3.36 1.20 -14.64
N MET A 26 -2.47 2.20 -14.60
CA MET A 26 -2.21 3.07 -15.75
C MET A 26 -0.73 3.12 -16.15
N LEU A 27 0.17 3.35 -15.19
CA LEU A 27 1.57 3.64 -15.52
C LEU A 27 2.41 2.39 -15.79
N LEU A 28 2.24 1.35 -14.98
CA LEU A 28 3.10 0.17 -14.98
C LEU A 28 2.38 -1.12 -15.40
N GLN A 29 1.13 -1.01 -15.86
CA GLN A 29 0.29 -2.16 -16.22
C GLN A 29 1.01 -3.11 -17.20
N GLU A 30 1.50 -2.59 -18.31
CA GLU A 30 2.21 -3.39 -19.33
C GLU A 30 3.53 -3.96 -18.81
N THR A 31 4.23 -3.19 -17.96
CA THR A 31 5.51 -3.63 -17.37
C THR A 31 5.29 -4.83 -16.46
N PHE A 32 4.30 -4.77 -15.56
CA PHE A 32 3.96 -5.89 -14.69
C PHE A 32 3.42 -7.09 -15.47
N ALA A 33 2.63 -6.87 -16.52
CA ALA A 33 2.16 -7.95 -17.40
C ALA A 33 3.33 -8.71 -18.06
N SER A 34 4.39 -8.01 -18.47
CA SER A 34 5.61 -8.63 -19.02
C SER A 34 6.47 -9.37 -17.99
N MET A 35 6.23 -9.13 -16.69
CA MET A 35 7.00 -9.68 -15.57
C MET A 35 6.23 -10.78 -14.82
N CYS A 36 5.07 -11.19 -15.33
CA CYS A 36 4.31 -12.34 -14.81
C CYS A 36 5.12 -13.63 -14.92
N GLY A 37 4.93 -14.53 -13.94
CA GLY A 37 5.52 -15.86 -13.96
C GLY A 37 4.73 -16.83 -14.83
N SER A 38 4.97 -18.14 -14.66
CA SER A 38 4.32 -19.19 -15.46
C SER A 38 2.89 -19.54 -15.03
N ALA A 39 2.40 -19.01 -13.90
CA ALA A 39 1.04 -19.26 -13.43
C ALA A 39 0.00 -18.55 -14.30
N THR A 40 -1.11 -19.23 -14.60
CA THR A 40 -2.22 -18.69 -15.41
C THR A 40 -3.52 -18.60 -14.59
N GLY A 41 -4.44 -17.72 -14.98
CA GLY A 41 -5.74 -17.55 -14.30
C GLY A 41 -5.66 -16.94 -12.89
N THR A 42 -4.57 -16.24 -12.58
CA THR A 42 -4.32 -15.66 -11.24
C THR A 42 -4.86 -14.25 -11.09
N MET A 43 -4.82 -13.45 -12.16
CA MET A 43 -5.40 -12.10 -12.19
C MET A 43 -6.86 -12.15 -12.62
N ARG A 44 -7.70 -11.39 -11.92
CA ARG A 44 -9.09 -11.14 -12.33
C ARG A 44 -9.09 -10.18 -13.52
N SER A 45 -9.97 -10.44 -14.48
CA SER A 45 -10.28 -9.45 -15.53
C SER A 45 -10.98 -8.22 -14.93
N ASP A 46 -10.98 -7.11 -15.65
CA ASP A 46 -11.54 -5.82 -15.17
C ASP A 46 -13.02 -5.93 -14.76
N ASP A 47 -13.78 -6.79 -15.42
CA ASP A 47 -15.19 -7.10 -15.14
C ASP A 47 -15.38 -8.06 -13.95
N GLU A 48 -14.33 -8.78 -13.55
CA GLU A 48 -14.35 -9.71 -12.42
C GLU A 48 -13.79 -9.12 -11.12
N ILE A 49 -13.33 -7.86 -11.14
CA ILE A 49 -12.75 -7.18 -9.97
C ILE A 49 -13.80 -7.07 -8.85
N ILE A 50 -13.43 -7.59 -7.66
CA ILE A 50 -14.26 -7.51 -6.46
C ILE A 50 -13.98 -6.19 -5.73
N PHE A 51 -14.62 -5.10 -6.17
CA PHE A 51 -14.38 -3.74 -5.69
C PHE A 51 -14.54 -3.56 -4.18
N TRP A 52 -15.55 -4.18 -3.55
CA TRP A 52 -15.77 -4.02 -2.11
C TRP A 52 -14.59 -4.55 -1.29
N ALA A 53 -13.99 -5.67 -1.71
CA ALA A 53 -12.84 -6.27 -1.04
C ALA A 53 -11.59 -5.42 -1.23
N LEU A 54 -11.40 -4.87 -2.43
CA LEU A 54 -10.31 -3.94 -2.74
C LEU A 54 -10.39 -2.66 -1.91
N ILE A 55 -11.58 -2.06 -1.82
CA ILE A 55 -11.82 -0.86 -1.01
C ILE A 55 -11.58 -1.18 0.46
N LEU A 56 -12.18 -2.26 0.98
CA LEU A 56 -12.02 -2.65 2.38
C LEU A 56 -10.56 -2.92 2.74
N GLY A 57 -9.81 -3.61 1.87
CA GLY A 57 -8.39 -3.87 2.07
C GLY A 57 -7.57 -2.57 2.20
N ASN A 58 -7.79 -1.60 1.32
CA ASN A 58 -7.12 -0.30 1.41
C ASN A 58 -7.49 0.47 2.68
N LEU A 59 -8.77 0.43 3.10
CA LEU A 59 -9.21 1.05 4.34
C LEU A 59 -8.60 0.40 5.58
N VAL A 60 -8.47 -0.92 5.60
CA VAL A 60 -7.83 -1.66 6.69
C VAL A 60 -6.34 -1.32 6.78
N ILE A 61 -5.62 -1.26 5.66
CA ILE A 61 -4.22 -0.82 5.63
C ILE A 61 -4.10 0.63 6.11
N GLY A 62 -4.94 1.54 5.62
CA GLY A 62 -4.95 2.93 6.06
C GLY A 62 -5.18 3.05 7.56
N TYR A 63 -6.14 2.30 8.11
CA TYR A 63 -6.41 2.26 9.55
C TYR A 63 -5.24 1.67 10.34
N MET A 64 -4.59 0.62 9.84
CA MET A 64 -3.40 0.03 10.47
C MET A 64 -2.29 1.06 10.61
N VAL A 65 -1.97 1.80 9.53
CA VAL A 65 -0.97 2.86 9.54
C VAL A 65 -1.35 3.95 10.56
N ALA A 66 -2.61 4.42 10.53
CA ALA A 66 -3.09 5.43 11.46
C ALA A 66 -3.00 4.99 12.93
N TYR A 67 -3.34 3.73 13.21
CA TYR A 67 -3.26 3.15 14.54
C TYR A 67 -1.82 3.08 15.05
N ILE A 68 -0.90 2.56 14.23
CA ILE A 68 0.53 2.47 14.57
C ILE A 68 1.12 3.86 14.83
N PHE A 69 0.85 4.80 13.94
CA PHE A 69 1.39 6.16 14.05
C PHE A 69 0.87 6.90 15.28
N SER A 70 -0.43 6.78 15.57
CA SER A 70 -1.03 7.47 16.70
C SER A 70 -0.73 6.80 18.04
N THR A 71 -0.66 5.46 18.09
CA THR A 71 -0.66 4.71 19.36
C THR A 71 0.75 4.25 19.75
N TRP A 72 1.58 3.87 18.77
CA TRP A 72 2.88 3.25 19.05
C TRP A 72 4.05 4.18 18.73
N ALA A 73 4.02 4.82 17.56
CA ALA A 73 5.16 5.63 17.08
C ALA A 73 5.06 7.12 17.42
N ASN A 74 3.88 7.59 17.86
CA ASN A 74 3.58 8.99 18.17
C ASN A 74 3.96 9.97 17.02
N ILE A 75 3.75 9.52 15.78
CA ILE A 75 4.03 10.29 14.57
C ILE A 75 2.90 11.30 14.32
N SER A 76 3.29 12.56 14.14
CA SER A 76 2.37 13.69 14.00
C SER A 76 2.80 14.70 12.93
N THR A 77 3.68 14.30 12.01
CA THR A 77 4.14 15.16 10.91
C THR A 77 4.07 14.42 9.59
N PHE A 78 3.98 15.17 8.49
CA PHE A 78 4.01 14.60 7.14
C PHE A 78 5.31 13.81 6.90
N MET A 79 6.47 14.43 7.19
CA MET A 79 7.77 13.80 6.96
C MET A 79 7.97 12.56 7.84
N GLY A 80 7.53 12.61 9.11
CA GLY A 80 7.54 11.43 9.98
C GLY A 80 6.65 10.32 9.45
N GLY A 81 5.47 10.67 8.93
CA GLY A 81 4.55 9.72 8.30
C GLY A 81 5.11 9.12 7.00
N LEU A 82 5.83 9.93 6.21
CA LEU A 82 6.47 9.49 4.98
C LEU A 82 7.59 8.49 5.26
N ILE A 83 8.53 8.81 6.15
CA ILE A 83 9.65 7.93 6.49
C ILE A 83 9.15 6.66 7.18
N GLY A 84 8.21 6.81 8.12
CA GLY A 84 7.55 5.67 8.79
C GLY A 84 6.82 4.78 7.78
N GLY A 85 6.11 5.39 6.83
CA GLY A 85 5.42 4.70 5.74
C GLY A 85 6.34 3.93 4.82
N ILE A 86 7.41 4.57 4.34
CA ILE A 86 8.44 3.92 3.51
C ILE A 86 9.03 2.72 4.25
N THR A 87 9.38 2.89 5.53
CA THR A 87 10.00 1.82 6.31
C THR A 87 9.06 0.62 6.46
N MET A 88 7.79 0.87 6.83
CA MET A 88 6.78 -0.18 6.92
C MET A 88 6.49 -0.82 5.56
N GLY A 89 6.37 -0.01 4.50
CA GLY A 89 6.09 -0.47 3.15
C GLY A 89 7.17 -1.37 2.60
N VAL A 90 8.45 -1.00 2.78
CA VAL A 90 9.59 -1.85 2.38
C VAL A 90 9.57 -3.17 3.14
N LEU A 91 9.46 -3.13 4.47
CA LEU A 91 9.53 -4.35 5.28
C LEU A 91 8.35 -5.29 5.02
N PHE A 92 7.14 -4.73 4.91
CA PHE A 92 5.93 -5.49 4.67
C PHE A 92 5.92 -6.07 3.25
N THR A 93 6.13 -5.23 2.24
CA THR A 93 6.07 -5.63 0.82
C THR A 93 7.19 -6.59 0.49
N ALA A 94 8.45 -6.30 0.87
CA ALA A 94 9.55 -7.21 0.58
C ALA A 94 9.36 -8.57 1.27
N GLY A 95 8.89 -8.58 2.52
CA GLY A 95 8.58 -9.82 3.22
C GLY A 95 7.49 -10.63 2.51
N TYR A 96 6.38 -9.98 2.13
CA TYR A 96 5.29 -10.62 1.40
C TYR A 96 5.75 -11.14 0.04
N ASP A 97 6.43 -10.31 -0.75
CA ASP A 97 6.85 -10.63 -2.10
C ASP A 97 7.88 -11.75 -2.16
N PHE A 98 8.87 -11.76 -1.27
CA PHE A 98 9.85 -12.85 -1.23
C PHE A 98 9.21 -14.18 -0.80
N ILE A 99 8.27 -14.15 0.15
CA ILE A 99 7.49 -15.36 0.52
C ILE A 99 6.64 -15.82 -0.66
N PHE A 100 5.97 -14.89 -1.35
CA PHE A 100 5.10 -15.20 -2.48
C PHE A 100 5.88 -15.73 -3.69
N TYR A 101 7.06 -15.15 -3.97
CA TYR A 101 7.99 -15.63 -4.99
C TYR A 101 8.55 -17.01 -4.66
N GLY A 102 8.84 -17.28 -3.38
CA GLY A 102 9.33 -18.58 -2.94
C GLY A 102 8.27 -19.69 -2.95
N THR A 103 6.98 -19.34 -2.92
CA THR A 103 5.86 -20.30 -2.79
C THR A 103 4.96 -20.39 -4.02
N THR A 104 5.11 -19.49 -4.99
CA THR A 104 4.25 -19.42 -6.18
C THR A 104 5.04 -19.11 -7.45
N HIS A 105 4.42 -19.35 -8.61
CA HIS A 105 4.96 -18.98 -9.93
C HIS A 105 4.25 -17.77 -10.54
N VAL A 106 3.76 -16.84 -9.70
CA VAL A 106 2.90 -15.74 -10.15
C VAL A 106 3.70 -14.58 -10.74
N MET A 107 4.91 -14.33 -10.25
CA MET A 107 5.72 -13.18 -10.64
C MET A 107 7.19 -13.56 -10.79
N SER A 108 7.89 -12.93 -11.73
CA SER A 108 9.35 -13.04 -11.88
C SER A 108 10.11 -12.27 -10.81
N LEU A 109 11.40 -12.56 -10.65
CA LEU A 109 12.28 -11.84 -9.72
C LEU A 109 12.32 -10.33 -10.01
N ASN A 110 12.33 -9.94 -11.29
CA ASN A 110 12.31 -8.53 -11.67
C ASN A 110 10.98 -7.87 -11.31
N GLY A 111 9.87 -8.60 -11.41
CA GLY A 111 8.55 -8.12 -11.03
C GLY A 111 8.48 -7.79 -9.54
N ILE A 112 8.94 -8.69 -8.68
CA ILE A 112 8.90 -8.45 -7.22
C ILE A 112 9.81 -7.29 -6.81
N LEU A 113 10.98 -7.14 -7.43
CA LEU A 113 11.88 -6.03 -7.12
C LEU A 113 11.27 -4.68 -7.53
N LEU A 114 10.59 -4.65 -8.68
CA LEU A 114 9.86 -3.47 -9.11
C LEU A 114 8.67 -3.18 -8.18
N ASP A 115 7.94 -4.21 -7.75
CA ASP A 115 6.80 -4.07 -6.84
C ASP A 115 7.18 -3.42 -5.51
N ILE A 116 8.32 -3.83 -4.93
CA ILE A 116 8.87 -3.21 -3.73
C ILE A 116 9.13 -1.71 -3.96
N VAL A 117 9.71 -1.33 -5.10
CA VAL A 117 9.99 0.08 -5.43
C VAL A 117 8.70 0.89 -5.58
N VAL A 118 7.68 0.32 -6.21
CA VAL A 118 6.37 0.96 -6.37
C VAL A 118 5.69 1.13 -5.01
N ASN A 119 5.74 0.11 -4.15
CA ASN A 119 5.19 0.16 -2.81
C ASN A 119 5.89 1.19 -1.91
N ILE A 120 7.18 1.47 -2.08
CA ILE A 120 7.86 2.59 -1.38
C ILE A 120 7.09 3.91 -1.60
N ILE A 121 6.68 4.17 -2.84
CA ILE A 121 5.98 5.40 -3.21
C ILE A 121 4.57 5.39 -2.62
N ILE A 122 3.84 4.30 -2.80
CA ILE A 122 2.45 4.16 -2.33
C ILE A 122 2.39 4.31 -0.82
N TRP A 123 3.18 3.52 -0.08
CA TRP A 123 3.18 3.53 1.37
C TRP A 123 3.72 4.85 1.91
N GLY A 124 4.79 5.40 1.32
CA GLY A 124 5.37 6.66 1.75
C GLY A 124 4.39 7.82 1.64
N VAL A 125 3.79 8.04 0.48
CA VAL A 125 2.89 9.18 0.26
C VAL A 125 1.61 9.03 1.09
N SER A 126 1.00 7.84 1.08
CA SER A 126 -0.26 7.60 1.79
C SER A 126 -0.09 7.73 3.30
N SER A 127 1.02 7.22 3.84
CA SER A 127 1.35 7.36 5.27
C SER A 127 1.78 8.77 5.63
N GLY A 128 2.39 9.53 4.70
CA GLY A 128 2.66 10.95 4.88
C GLY A 128 1.37 11.75 5.13
N VAL A 129 0.30 11.47 4.36
CA VAL A 129 -1.02 12.08 4.56
C VAL A 129 -1.60 11.72 5.92
N VAL A 130 -1.46 10.46 6.35
CA VAL A 130 -1.88 10.01 7.68
C VAL A 130 -1.14 10.78 8.78
N GLY A 131 0.19 10.86 8.72
CA GLY A 131 1.01 11.57 9.70
C GLY A 131 0.70 13.06 9.76
N TRP A 132 0.44 13.69 8.60
CA TRP A 132 -0.02 15.08 8.53
C TRP A 132 -1.37 15.30 9.22
N TRP A 133 -2.36 14.42 8.98
CA TRP A 133 -3.67 14.53 9.62
C TRP A 133 -3.59 14.33 11.14
N LEU A 134 -2.79 13.36 11.58
CA LEU A 134 -2.52 13.14 13.00
C LEU A 134 -1.84 14.36 13.66
N GLY A 135 -1.08 15.15 12.91
CA GLY A 135 -0.49 16.41 13.36
C GLY A 135 -1.44 17.59 13.48
N ARG A 136 -2.59 17.56 12.79
CA ARG A 136 -3.47 18.71 12.60
C ARG A 136 -4.31 19.15 13.82
N SER A 137 -4.04 18.58 14.99
CA SER A 137 -4.58 19.09 16.27
C SER A 137 -3.61 18.76 17.40
N LYS A 138 -2.77 19.73 17.76
CA LYS A 138 -2.55 20.03 19.17
C LYS A 138 -3.47 21.18 19.52
#